data_AF-A0A2V8V9S6-F1
#
_entry.id   AF-A0A2V8V9S6-F1
#
_cell.length_a   1.000
_cell.length_b   1.000
_cell.length_c   1.000
_cell.angle_alpha   90.00
_cell.angle_beta   90.00
_cell.angle_gamma   90.00
#
_symmetry.space_group_name_H-M   'P 1'
#
loop_
_entity.id
_entity.type
_entity.pdbx_description
1 polymer ?
#
loop_
_entity_poly.entity_id
_entity_poly.type
_entity_poly.pdbx_seq_one_letter_code
_entity_poly.pdbx_strand_id
1 'polypeptide(L)'
;MNARDVSDLIKRSTVAVIQRPANPTAQRPFKIIGSGFCVHSAGIVLTCNHVFESFLKDQHYKSVLERVSEGVHVPTPISVFSVLFNGGADGSKVFMHETVPAEVGIVNTFDIAAFKIRKHPQFPDGFPALPLAEYSDLHEMMDVATCG
;
A
#
# COMPACT_ATOMS: atom_id res chain seq x y z
N MET A 1 10.35 -9.24 21.97
CA MET A 1 10.20 -9.69 20.57
C MET A 1 11.59 -9.97 20.04
N ASN A 2 11.88 -11.16 19.52
CA ASN A 2 13.22 -11.45 19.00
C ASN A 2 13.35 -10.91 17.55
N ALA A 3 14.57 -10.84 17.01
CA ALA A 3 14.81 -10.28 15.67
C ALA A 3 14.05 -11.02 14.55
N ARG A 4 13.80 -12.32 14.72
CA ARG A 4 13.04 -13.13 13.77
C ARG A 4 11.57 -12.77 13.80
N ASP A 5 10.97 -12.60 14.97
CA ASP A 5 9.58 -12.17 15.13
C ASP A 5 9.34 -10.80 14.47
N VAL A 6 10.28 -9.87 14.63
CA VAL A 6 10.25 -8.54 13.97
C VAL A 6 10.32 -8.71 12.45
N SER A 7 11.27 -9.50 11.94
CA SER A 7 11.40 -9.76 10.50
C SER A 7 10.13 -10.38 9.91
N ASP A 8 9.52 -11.33 10.61
CA ASP A 8 8.31 -12.01 10.17
C ASP A 8 7.07 -11.10 10.23
N LEU A 9 7.02 -10.17 11.19
CA LEU A 9 5.99 -9.13 11.23
C LEU A 9 6.12 -8.16 10.05
N ILE A 10 7.34 -7.69 9.76
CA ILE A 10 7.64 -6.81 8.62
C ILE A 10 7.19 -7.50 7.33
N LYS A 11 7.64 -8.74 7.08
CA LYS A 11 7.29 -9.49 5.86
C LYS A 11 5.79 -9.69 5.68
N ARG A 12 5.04 -9.93 6.76
CA ARG A 12 3.59 -10.13 6.69
C ARG A 12 2.81 -8.83 6.50
N SER A 13 3.36 -7.71 6.96
CA SER A 13 2.74 -6.39 6.85
C SER A 13 3.16 -5.65 5.57
N THR A 14 4.27 -6.05 4.94
CA THR A 14 4.65 -5.58 3.62
C THR A 14 3.67 -6.07 2.57
N VAL A 15 3.29 -5.17 1.68
CA VAL A 15 2.38 -5.46 0.58
C VAL A 15 3.00 -5.06 -0.76
N ALA A 16 2.62 -5.77 -1.82
CA ALA A 16 2.92 -5.36 -3.19
C ALA A 16 1.70 -4.62 -3.77
N VAL A 17 1.93 -3.46 -4.36
CA VAL A 17 0.91 -2.69 -5.09
C VAL A 17 1.02 -3.07 -6.56
N ILE A 18 -0.07 -3.57 -7.13
CA ILE A 18 -0.08 -4.17 -8.47
C ILE A 18 -1.08 -3.53 -9.40
N GLN A 19 -0.77 -3.61 -10.69
CA GLN A 19 -1.69 -3.34 -11.78
C GLN A 19 -1.92 -4.62 -12.57
N ARG A 20 -3.18 -4.89 -12.92
CA ARG A 20 -3.48 -5.95 -13.90
C ARG A 20 -3.37 -5.37 -15.32
N PRO A 21 -2.64 -6.02 -16.23
CA PRO A 21 -2.68 -5.64 -17.64
C PRO A 21 -4.08 -5.91 -18.21
N ALA A 22 -4.43 -5.24 -19.30
CA ALA A 22 -5.73 -5.44 -19.96
C ALA A 22 -5.97 -6.90 -20.39
N ASN A 23 -4.90 -7.60 -20.78
CA ASN A 23 -4.92 -9.01 -21.20
C ASN A 23 -3.94 -9.83 -20.32
N PRO A 24 -4.33 -10.23 -19.09
CA PRO A 24 -3.47 -11.00 -18.21
C PRO A 24 -3.22 -12.40 -18.77
N THR A 25 -1.97 -12.83 -18.72
CA THR A 25 -1.56 -14.20 -19.10
C THR A 25 -0.93 -14.89 -17.89
N ALA A 26 -0.80 -16.22 -17.92
CA ALA A 26 -0.13 -16.95 -16.85
C ALA A 26 1.34 -16.48 -16.62
N GLN A 27 2.00 -16.00 -17.67
CA GLN A 27 3.37 -15.49 -17.63
C GLN A 27 3.45 -14.03 -17.18
N ARG A 28 2.37 -13.26 -17.35
CA ARG A 28 2.26 -11.84 -16.96
C ARG A 28 0.89 -11.58 -16.34
N PRO A 29 0.60 -12.15 -15.16
CA PRO A 29 -0.72 -12.04 -14.54
C PRO A 29 -0.97 -10.63 -13.97
N PHE A 30 0.09 -9.95 -13.56
CA PHE A 30 0.10 -8.59 -13.02
C PHE A 30 1.48 -7.96 -13.17
N LYS A 31 1.56 -6.65 -12.97
CA LYS A 31 2.80 -5.89 -12.83
C LYS A 31 2.85 -5.31 -11.41
N ILE A 32 3.96 -5.51 -10.71
CA ILE A 32 4.23 -4.80 -9.45
C ILE A 32 4.68 -3.38 -9.82
N ILE A 33 3.96 -2.40 -9.28
CA ILE A 33 4.25 -0.98 -9.47
C ILE A 33 5.11 -0.46 -8.32
N GLY A 34 4.82 -0.91 -7.11
CA GLY A 34 5.55 -0.55 -5.91
C GLY A 34 5.19 -1.44 -4.74
N SER A 35 5.61 -1.02 -3.56
CA SER A 35 5.32 -1.71 -2.30
C SER A 35 4.80 -0.73 -1.25
N GLY A 36 4.31 -1.27 -0.14
CA GLY A 36 3.89 -0.49 1.00
C GLY A 36 3.89 -1.32 2.27
N PHE A 37 3.42 -0.72 3.35
CA PHE A 37 3.23 -1.39 4.63
C PHE A 37 1.81 -1.18 5.11
N CYS A 38 1.16 -2.26 5.56
CA CYS A 38 -0.04 -2.14 6.35
C CYS A 38 0.36 -1.66 7.75
N VAL A 39 -0.21 -0.54 8.18
CA VAL A 39 0.10 0.12 9.47
C VAL A 39 -1.05 0.08 10.46
N HIS A 40 -2.19 -0.48 10.04
CA HIS A 40 -3.35 -0.66 10.92
C HIS A 40 -4.18 -1.86 10.49
N SER A 41 -4.61 -2.69 11.44
CA SER A 41 -5.35 -3.95 11.20
C SER A 41 -6.69 -3.75 10.49
N ALA A 42 -7.27 -2.56 10.58
CA ALA A 42 -8.44 -2.17 9.78
C ALA A 42 -8.15 -1.99 8.28
N GLY A 43 -6.94 -2.28 7.81
CA GLY A 43 -6.56 -2.18 6.40
C GLY A 43 -6.18 -0.75 6.01
N ILE A 44 -5.28 -0.12 6.77
CA ILE A 44 -4.61 1.10 6.34
C ILE A 44 -3.23 0.71 5.82
N VAL A 45 -2.96 1.01 4.55
CA VAL A 45 -1.67 0.75 3.90
C VAL A 45 -1.03 2.09 3.57
N LEU A 46 0.22 2.27 3.96
CA LEU A 46 1.05 3.39 3.51
C LEU A 46 1.95 2.93 2.35
N THR A 47 2.06 3.78 1.34
CA THR A 47 2.97 3.63 0.20
C THR A 47 3.44 5.01 -0.26
N CYS A 48 4.29 5.05 -1.27
CA CYS A 48 4.72 6.31 -1.84
C CYS A 48 3.62 6.90 -2.74
N ASN A 49 3.51 8.23 -2.78
CA ASN A 49 2.57 8.92 -3.65
C ASN A 49 2.88 8.66 -5.13
N HIS A 50 4.16 8.62 -5.52
CA HIS A 50 4.55 8.31 -6.91
C HIS A 50 4.08 6.91 -7.37
N VAL A 51 3.90 5.96 -6.45
CA VAL A 51 3.30 4.65 -6.75
C VAL A 51 1.84 4.84 -7.12
N PHE A 52 1.10 5.65 -6.36
CA PHE A 52 -0.29 5.97 -6.69
C PHE A 52 -0.43 6.76 -7.99
N GLU A 53 0.45 7.74 -8.23
CA GLU A 53 0.46 8.58 -9.44
C GLU A 53 0.55 7.75 -10.72
N SER A 54 1.26 6.61 -10.69
CA SER A 54 1.38 5.72 -11.85
C SER A 54 0.05 5.12 -12.34
N PHE A 55 -1.00 5.14 -11.50
CA PHE A 55 -2.34 4.69 -11.87
C PHE A 55 -3.21 5.79 -12.46
N LEU A 56 -2.78 7.05 -12.33
CA LEU A 56 -3.46 8.21 -12.88
C LEU A 56 -2.98 8.42 -14.31
N LYS A 57 -3.91 8.61 -15.25
CA LYS A 57 -3.55 8.85 -16.65
C LYS A 57 -2.82 10.20 -16.79
N ASP A 58 -1.70 10.19 -17.52
CA ASP A 58 -0.64 11.21 -17.64
C ASP A 58 -1.04 12.69 -17.86
N GLN A 59 -2.32 13.01 -18.07
CA GLN A 59 -2.76 14.39 -18.35
C GLN A 59 -3.62 15.04 -17.26
N HIS A 60 -4.07 14.30 -16.24
CA HIS A 60 -5.05 14.82 -15.28
C HIS A 60 -4.57 14.96 -13.84
N TYR A 61 -3.41 14.41 -13.47
CA TYR A 61 -3.01 14.41 -12.06
C TYR A 61 -2.93 15.83 -11.45
N LYS A 62 -2.18 16.74 -12.08
CA LYS A 62 -2.04 18.12 -11.60
C LYS A 62 -3.38 18.87 -11.54
N SER A 63 -4.21 18.75 -12.57
CA SER A 63 -5.52 19.41 -12.62
C SER A 63 -6.56 18.80 -11.67
N VAL A 64 -6.40 17.52 -11.31
CA VAL A 64 -7.23 16.86 -10.28
C VAL A 64 -6.82 17.33 -8.89
N LEU A 65 -5.51 17.41 -8.61
CA LEU A 65 -5.01 17.92 -7.32
C LEU A 65 -5.47 19.35 -7.05
N GLU A 66 -5.39 20.23 -8.05
CA GLU A 66 -5.83 21.63 -7.96
C GLU A 66 -7.33 21.75 -7.64
N ARG A 67 -8.16 20.84 -8.15
CA ARG A 67 -9.61 20.88 -7.91
C ARG A 67 -10.03 20.19 -6.61
N VAL A 68 -9.28 19.18 -6.18
CA VAL A 68 -9.49 18.53 -4.89
C VAL A 68 -9.15 19.47 -3.73
N SER A 69 -8.12 20.32 -3.87
CA SER A 69 -7.78 21.31 -2.83
C SER A 69 -8.88 22.39 -2.64
N GLU A 70 -9.75 22.58 -3.64
CA GLU A 70 -10.95 23.43 -3.58
C GLU A 70 -12.15 22.72 -2.93
N GLY A 71 -12.00 21.47 -2.46
CA GLY A 71 -13.07 20.67 -1.87
C GLY A 71 -14.07 20.10 -2.88
N VAL A 72 -13.74 20.13 -4.18
CA VAL A 72 -14.61 19.64 -5.25
C VAL A 72 -14.29 18.18 -5.56
N HIS A 73 -15.32 17.33 -5.55
CA HIS A 73 -15.18 15.93 -6.01
C HIS A 73 -15.04 15.90 -7.54
N VAL A 74 -13.88 15.44 -8.03
CA VAL A 74 -13.61 15.32 -9.47
C VAL A 74 -13.55 13.85 -9.87
N PRO A 75 -14.47 13.37 -10.73
CA PRO A 75 -14.34 12.05 -11.34
C PRO A 75 -13.03 11.96 -12.12
N THR A 76 -12.13 11.09 -11.67
CA THR A 76 -10.80 10.93 -12.25
C THR A 76 -10.67 9.51 -12.81
N PRO A 77 -10.32 9.35 -14.10
CA PRO A 77 -10.11 8.02 -14.66
C PRO A 77 -8.83 7.42 -14.09
N ILE A 78 -8.97 6.43 -13.21
CA ILE A 78 -7.86 5.68 -12.62
C ILE A 78 -7.75 4.30 -13.23
N SER A 79 -6.54 3.80 -13.40
CA SER A 79 -6.31 2.38 -13.67
C SER A 79 -6.60 1.57 -12.42
N VAL A 80 -7.44 0.53 -12.53
CA VAL A 80 -7.74 -0.34 -11.39
C VAL A 80 -6.45 -1.01 -10.90
N PHE A 81 -6.21 -0.88 -9.61
CA PHE A 81 -5.03 -1.43 -8.94
C PHE A 81 -5.44 -2.18 -7.67
N SER A 82 -4.58 -3.11 -7.26
CA SER A 82 -4.81 -3.98 -6.10
C SER A 82 -3.58 -4.03 -5.21
N VAL A 83 -3.77 -4.54 -4.00
CA VAL A 83 -2.73 -4.76 -3.01
C VAL A 83 -2.66 -6.26 -2.71
N LEU A 84 -1.44 -6.82 -2.73
CA LEU A 84 -1.18 -8.22 -2.44
C LEU A 84 -0.50 -8.39 -1.09
N PHE A 85 -1.12 -9.17 -0.21
CA PHE A 85 -0.53 -9.63 1.05
C PHE A 85 0.09 -11.01 0.87
N ASN A 86 1.20 -11.27 1.56
CA ASN A 86 1.79 -12.61 1.60
C ASN A 86 0.87 -13.59 2.34
N GLY A 87 0.44 -14.65 1.66
CA GLY A 87 -0.34 -15.76 2.20
C GLY A 87 0.49 -16.99 2.57
N GLY A 88 1.82 -16.93 2.43
CA GLY A 88 2.74 -18.02 2.71
C GLY A 88 3.12 -18.82 1.46
N ALA A 89 3.81 -19.94 1.68
CA ALA A 89 4.26 -20.82 0.62
C ALA A 89 3.90 -22.27 0.94
N ASP A 90 3.52 -23.04 -0.08
CA ASP A 90 3.32 -24.49 -0.03
C ASP A 90 4.04 -25.15 -1.20
N GLY A 91 5.03 -25.98 -0.89
CA GLY A 91 5.92 -26.59 -1.89
C GLY A 91 6.57 -25.53 -2.79
N SER A 92 6.24 -25.57 -4.09
CA SER A 92 6.74 -24.64 -5.11
C SER A 92 5.83 -23.42 -5.36
N LYS A 93 4.76 -23.24 -4.59
CA LYS A 93 3.77 -22.18 -4.79
C LYS A 93 3.85 -21.14 -3.68
N VAL A 94 3.75 -19.88 -4.06
CA VAL A 94 3.56 -18.75 -3.14
C VAL A 94 2.13 -18.27 -3.28
N PHE A 95 1.43 -18.15 -2.15
CA PHE A 95 0.07 -17.63 -2.10
C PHE A 95 0.10 -16.15 -1.78
N MET A 96 -0.74 -15.39 -2.50
CA MET A 96 -0.94 -13.98 -2.24
C MET A 96 -2.44 -13.72 -2.07
N HIS A 97 -2.79 -12.91 -1.08
CA HIS A 97 -4.16 -12.46 -0.85
C HIS A 97 -4.35 -11.07 -1.44
N GLU A 98 -5.17 -11.00 -2.49
CA GLU A 98 -5.46 -9.77 -3.20
C GLU A 98 -6.63 -9.02 -2.56
N THR A 99 -6.47 -7.72 -2.36
CA THR A 99 -7.54 -6.82 -1.96
C THR A 99 -7.47 -5.54 -2.78
N VAL A 100 -8.60 -4.85 -2.90
CA VAL A 100 -8.70 -3.59 -3.62
C VAL A 100 -8.84 -2.42 -2.64
N PRO A 101 -8.16 -1.29 -2.88
CA PRO A 101 -8.43 -0.04 -2.20
C PRO A 101 -9.88 0.39 -2.37
N ALA A 102 -10.50 0.83 -1.28
CA ALA A 102 -11.80 1.51 -1.26
C ALA A 102 -11.61 3.03 -1.31
N GLU A 103 -10.60 3.55 -0.63
CA GLU A 103 -10.28 4.98 -0.57
C GLU A 103 -8.77 5.18 -0.64
N VAL A 104 -8.37 6.35 -1.15
CA VAL A 104 -6.98 6.79 -1.22
C VAL A 104 -6.89 8.20 -0.66
N GLY A 105 -6.02 8.39 0.33
CA GLY A 105 -5.59 9.69 0.80
C GLY A 105 -4.16 9.97 0.32
N ILE A 106 -3.87 11.21 -0.05
CA ILE A 106 -2.54 11.65 -0.45
C ILE A 106 -2.10 12.80 0.46
N VAL A 107 -0.81 12.85 0.77
CA VAL A 107 -0.23 13.95 1.54
C VAL A 107 0.50 14.85 0.56
N ASN A 108 -0.11 15.97 0.15
CA ASN A 108 0.40 16.80 -0.96
C ASN A 108 1.84 17.33 -0.77
N THR A 109 2.37 17.36 0.46
CA THR A 109 3.71 17.86 0.78
C THR A 109 4.77 16.77 0.90
N PHE A 110 4.38 15.49 0.88
CA PHE A 110 5.28 14.35 1.06
C PHE A 110 4.99 13.28 0.01
N ASP A 111 5.98 12.45 -0.30
CA ASP A 111 5.78 11.28 -1.18
C ASP A 111 5.08 10.15 -0.42
N ILE A 112 3.86 10.41 0.09
CA ILE A 112 3.08 9.49 0.90
C ILE A 112 1.65 9.43 0.38
N ALA A 113 1.18 8.20 0.14
CA ALA A 113 -0.22 7.87 -0.07
C ALA A 113 -0.68 6.82 0.95
N ALA A 114 -1.92 6.95 1.40
CA ALA A 114 -2.58 6.03 2.30
C ALA A 114 -3.76 5.37 1.57
N PHE A 115 -3.80 4.04 1.55
CA PHE A 115 -4.91 3.27 1.00
C PHE A 115 -5.74 2.69 2.13
N LYS A 116 -7.05 2.94 2.10
CA LYS A 116 -8.01 2.16 2.86
C LYS A 116 -8.41 0.95 2.03
N ILE A 117 -7.99 -0.24 2.42
CA ILE A 117 -8.35 -1.48 1.70
C ILE A 117 -9.61 -2.11 2.28
N ARG A 118 -10.35 -2.84 1.43
CA ARG A 118 -11.54 -3.59 1.87
C ARG A 118 -11.14 -4.75 2.77
N LYS A 119 -12.03 -5.12 3.71
CA LYS A 119 -11.90 -6.34 4.53
C LYS A 119 -11.74 -7.56 3.62
N HIS A 120 -10.95 -8.53 4.07
CA HIS A 120 -10.64 -9.72 3.29
C HIS A 120 -10.88 -10.98 4.15
N PRO A 121 -11.55 -12.03 3.62
CA PRO A 121 -11.94 -13.20 4.43
C PRO A 121 -10.78 -13.95 5.09
N GLN A 122 -9.59 -13.89 4.52
CA GLN A 122 -8.38 -14.52 5.08
C GLN A 122 -7.80 -13.78 6.30
N PHE A 123 -8.33 -12.59 6.60
CA PHE A 123 -7.92 -11.75 7.71
C PHE A 123 -9.15 -11.38 8.56
N PRO A 124 -9.84 -12.37 9.17
CA PRO A 124 -11.08 -12.12 9.92
C PRO A 124 -10.87 -11.18 11.10
N ASP A 125 -9.70 -11.26 11.74
CA ASP A 125 -9.30 -10.44 12.89
C ASP A 125 -8.54 -9.16 12.49
N GLY A 126 -8.54 -8.84 11.20
CA GLY A 126 -7.81 -7.71 10.63
C GLY A 126 -6.48 -8.08 9.99
N PHE A 127 -5.96 -7.15 9.21
CA PHE A 127 -4.73 -7.33 8.44
C PHE A 127 -3.49 -7.35 9.34
N PRO A 128 -2.44 -8.11 8.99
CA PRO A 128 -1.14 -7.98 9.62
C PRO A 128 -0.65 -6.55 9.44
N ALA A 129 -0.29 -5.90 10.54
CA ALA A 129 0.09 -4.49 10.53
C ALA A 129 1.32 -4.21 11.40
N LEU A 130 2.15 -3.28 10.93
CA LEU A 130 3.23 -2.71 11.72
C LEU A 130 2.68 -1.53 12.54
N PRO A 131 2.93 -1.48 13.86
CA PRO A 131 2.62 -0.29 14.62
C PRO A 131 3.47 0.87 14.09
N LEU A 132 2.85 2.04 13.95
CA LEU A 132 3.60 3.27 13.74
C LEU A 132 4.37 3.58 15.02
N ALA A 133 5.63 3.95 14.88
CA ALA A 133 6.41 4.39 16.02
C ALA A 133 5.92 5.79 16.45
N GLU A 134 5.58 5.90 17.72
CA GLU A 134 5.23 7.17 18.36
C GLU A 134 6.52 7.88 18.76
N TYR A 135 6.85 8.94 18.02
CA TYR A 135 8.05 9.74 18.22
C TYR A 135 7.73 11.08 18.87
N SER A 136 6.81 11.11 19.84
CA SER A 136 6.52 12.33 20.61
C SER A 136 7.77 12.89 21.31
N ASP A 137 8.73 12.01 21.63
CA ASP A 137 10.03 12.35 22.22
C ASP A 137 11.16 11.73 21.39
N LEU A 138 11.56 12.41 20.30
CA LEU A 138 12.80 12.08 19.60
C LEU A 138 13.99 12.50 20.47
N HIS A 139 14.81 11.53 20.87
CA HIS A 139 16.08 11.79 21.54
C HIS A 139 17.25 11.49 20.58
N GLU A 140 18.34 12.25 20.70
CA GLU A 140 19.60 11.90 20.04
C GLU A 140 20.00 10.46 20.44
N MET A 141 20.45 9.66 19.47
CA MET A 141 20.80 8.23 19.57
C MET A 141 19.66 7.19 19.49
N MET A 142 18.44 7.57 19.09
CA MET A 142 17.44 6.55 18.72
C MET A 142 17.81 5.88 17.38
N ASP A 143 17.69 4.55 17.31
CA ASP A 143 17.77 3.78 16.06
C ASP A 143 16.54 4.08 15.20
N VAL A 144 16.60 5.16 14.42
CA VAL A 144 15.56 5.53 13.46
C VAL A 144 15.90 4.90 12.12
N ALA A 145 15.11 3.93 11.67
CA ALA A 145 15.22 3.39 10.33
C ALA A 145 14.51 4.34 9.35
N THR A 146 15.27 5.17 8.63
CA THR A 146 14.75 5.93 7.49
C THR A 146 14.68 5.02 6.27
N CYS A 147 13.51 4.90 5.64
CA CYS A 147 13.42 4.29 4.32
C CYS A 147 14.01 5.28 3.30
N GLY A 148 15.10 4.89 2.64
CA GLY A 148 15.73 5.63 1.53
C GLY A 148 15.43 5.00 0.20
#